data_AF-A0A7S0GSH2-F1
#
_entry.id   AF-A0A7S0GSH2-F1
#
_cell.length_a   1.000
_cell.length_b   1.000
_cell.length_c   1.000
_cell.angle_alpha   90.00
_cell.angle_beta   90.00
_cell.angle_gamma   90.00
#
_symmetry.space_group_name_H-M   'P 1'
#
loop_
_entity.id
_entity.type
_entity.pdbx_description
1 polymer ?
#
loop_
_entity_poly.entity_id
_entity_poly.type
_entity_poly.pdbx_seq_one_letter_code
_entity_poly.pdbx_strand_id
1 'polypeptide(L)'
;PAYDAVTRAGASFRVLPSACFSAHGGGAKVIEAARAFESVPDARRSDPGNGGYKASLGAFSAAGEDPNAILTSQTFDDVRRVVTRDGPIGTGARGEGNCATIDASKRVGPAPRALRFVADKDGPWPVNCGEFPELCEVVSRVANPQRQVLAAVSNSNILYMLDLFLDGIEAANVTNAVVVALDEKTARWCAARGAPYYHRELKSLTGSTDNHATSGLKFRVLHEFLSVGVSVLLSDVDVVWMRNPFGGTRFVAETGSESGEPAMTYDESAIYGDSDVEGMTDGWDDVSAYGFEHRASNGIPMRRLVARNSGLFYLSATLEALRMVERLAERMATEANTWDQTAYNEEQVFLWSSDRGSAGNGGPAPAGVSQRVMNYACFQNTKYLFRYMRYDDALYDAETGKSLRPVSAHVNYHPEKPQRMVSLIAQYLKGERDAISKWSWSEGMAFNKACTARPGAGATPRGASSSRLLDVVGARVAEMAARGVEGTWARNGGFVPRPDGTLKTPWGDGTWGVIPLEAAEGKDRLFVDFAGTKHMIEEARVEKGGEVTMTSVRCNDGEKVEVVL
;
A
#
# COMPACT_ATOMS: atom_id res chain seq x y z
N PRO A 1 -0.04 17.38 -17.49
CA PRO A 1 0.37 17.12 -16.09
C PRO A 1 1.01 18.36 -15.47
N ALA A 2 0.57 18.82 -14.29
CA ALA A 2 1.45 19.62 -13.46
C ALA A 2 2.42 18.68 -12.78
N TYR A 3 3.68 19.05 -12.85
CA TYR A 3 4.73 18.40 -12.13
C TYR A 3 5.31 19.45 -11.21
N ASP A 4 5.13 19.26 -9.92
CA ASP A 4 5.87 20.00 -8.93
C ASP A 4 7.29 19.43 -8.86
N ALA A 5 8.26 20.16 -9.44
CA ALA A 5 9.67 19.79 -9.46
C ALA A 5 10.32 19.67 -8.08
N VAL A 6 9.62 20.13 -7.04
CA VAL A 6 10.15 20.31 -5.70
C VAL A 6 9.64 19.20 -4.77
N THR A 7 8.41 18.69 -4.91
CA THR A 7 7.87 17.59 -4.07
C THR A 7 7.71 16.24 -4.77
N ARG A 8 7.87 16.21 -6.10
CA ARG A 8 7.52 15.09 -6.96
C ARG A 8 6.06 14.62 -6.86
N ALA A 9 5.18 15.39 -6.23
CA ALA A 9 3.75 15.12 -6.25
C ALA A 9 3.19 15.37 -7.67
N GLY A 10 2.91 14.28 -8.39
CA GLY A 10 2.43 14.34 -9.77
C GLY A 10 0.94 14.68 -9.83
N ALA A 11 0.59 15.71 -10.61
CA ALA A 11 -0.80 16.03 -10.95
C ALA A 11 -1.11 15.68 -12.41
N SER A 12 -2.13 14.87 -12.64
CA SER A 12 -2.64 14.57 -13.97
C SER A 12 -3.86 15.43 -14.25
N PHE A 13 -3.78 16.27 -15.28
CA PHE A 13 -4.92 17.05 -15.78
C PHE A 13 -5.47 16.40 -17.03
N ARG A 14 -6.80 16.45 -17.14
CA ARG A 14 -7.53 16.11 -18.36
C ARG A 14 -7.58 17.31 -19.29
N VAL A 15 -7.36 17.05 -20.58
CA VAL A 15 -7.82 17.93 -21.66
C VAL A 15 -9.21 17.46 -22.08
N LEU A 16 -10.20 18.36 -22.09
CA LEU A 16 -11.59 18.07 -22.53
C LEU A 16 -11.72 18.21 -24.07
N PRO A 17 -12.89 17.86 -24.66
CA PRO A 17 -13.08 16.90 -25.76
C PRO A 17 -12.59 17.38 -27.14
N SER A 18 -12.61 16.48 -28.13
CA SER A 18 -12.23 16.74 -29.54
C SER A 18 -12.86 17.98 -30.19
N ALA A 19 -14.02 18.44 -29.71
CA ALA A 19 -14.67 19.68 -30.15
C ALA A 19 -13.82 20.95 -29.91
N CYS A 20 -12.92 20.93 -28.91
CA CYS A 20 -11.92 21.99 -28.71
C CYS A 20 -10.81 21.99 -29.78
N PHE A 21 -10.70 20.91 -30.56
CA PHE A 21 -9.70 20.73 -31.62
C PHE A 21 -10.30 20.84 -33.03
N SER A 22 -11.62 20.80 -33.18
CA SER A 22 -12.29 20.88 -34.49
C SER A 22 -12.59 22.31 -34.97
N ALA A 23 -12.62 23.29 -34.05
CA ALA A 23 -12.99 24.68 -34.38
C ALA A 23 -11.80 25.58 -34.79
N HIS A 24 -10.56 25.13 -34.57
CA HIS A 24 -9.37 25.88 -34.97
C HIS A 24 -8.68 25.15 -36.13
N GLY A 25 -8.97 25.60 -37.35
CA GLY A 25 -8.22 25.26 -38.56
C GLY A 25 -6.80 25.81 -38.46
N GLY A 26 -5.94 25.14 -37.71
CA GLY A 26 -4.57 25.53 -37.44
C GLY A 26 -4.11 24.89 -36.13
N GLY A 27 -3.08 24.04 -36.21
CA GLY A 27 -2.60 23.22 -35.10
C GLY A 27 -2.44 24.01 -33.79
N ALA A 28 -3.27 23.71 -32.81
CA ALA A 28 -2.88 23.92 -31.43
C ALA A 28 -1.77 22.91 -31.14
N LYS A 29 -0.54 23.37 -30.96
CA LYS A 29 0.52 22.55 -30.37
C LYS A 29 -0.07 21.99 -29.07
N VAL A 30 -0.15 20.66 -28.96
CA VAL A 30 -0.21 20.02 -27.65
C VAL A 30 0.90 20.70 -26.86
N ILE A 31 0.54 21.49 -25.85
CA ILE A 31 1.52 22.05 -24.92
C ILE A 31 2.34 20.85 -24.53
N GLU A 32 3.64 20.88 -24.88
CA GLU A 32 4.59 19.80 -24.64
C GLU A 32 4.22 19.17 -23.31
N ALA A 33 3.84 17.88 -23.32
CA ALA A 33 3.62 17.18 -22.08
C ALA A 33 4.82 17.54 -21.21
N ALA A 34 4.58 18.14 -20.03
CA ALA A 34 5.67 18.50 -19.11
C ALA A 34 6.63 17.32 -19.13
N ARG A 35 7.91 17.58 -19.49
CA ARG A 35 8.91 16.51 -19.64
C ARG A 35 8.65 15.53 -18.51
N ALA A 36 8.45 14.25 -18.84
CA ALA A 36 8.50 13.22 -17.82
C ALA A 36 9.72 13.51 -16.94
N PHE A 37 9.69 13.15 -15.65
CA PHE A 37 10.89 13.11 -14.82
C PHE A 37 12.04 12.75 -15.74
N GLU A 38 13.02 13.65 -15.94
CA GLU A 38 14.11 13.34 -16.86
C GLU A 38 14.62 11.99 -16.39
N SER A 39 14.30 10.93 -17.14
CA SER A 39 14.58 9.59 -16.70
C SER A 39 16.09 9.57 -16.71
N VAL A 40 16.66 9.56 -15.51
CA VAL A 40 18.10 9.74 -15.36
C VAL A 40 18.73 8.64 -16.20
N PRO A 41 19.53 8.98 -17.23
CA PRO A 41 20.20 7.98 -18.02
C PRO A 41 21.05 7.15 -17.07
N ASP A 42 20.81 5.84 -17.03
CA ASP A 42 21.61 4.90 -16.25
C ASP A 42 23.08 5.09 -16.61
N ALA A 43 23.86 5.61 -15.64
CA ALA A 43 25.25 5.98 -15.84
C ALA A 43 26.20 4.77 -15.92
N ARG A 44 25.69 3.52 -16.01
CA ARG A 44 26.48 2.31 -16.34
C ARG A 44 26.94 2.26 -17.81
N ARG A 45 27.32 3.42 -18.34
CA ARG A 45 27.60 3.72 -19.75
C ARG A 45 28.91 3.13 -20.29
N SER A 46 29.51 2.15 -19.62
CA SER A 46 30.84 1.63 -19.97
C SER A 46 30.95 0.12 -20.11
N ASP A 47 29.85 -0.65 -20.10
CA ASP A 47 29.91 -2.09 -20.42
C ASP A 47 29.60 -2.32 -21.92
N PRO A 48 30.59 -2.69 -22.77
CA PRO A 48 30.43 -2.76 -24.22
C PRO A 48 29.56 -3.94 -24.71
N GLY A 49 29.00 -4.75 -23.81
CA GLY A 49 28.26 -5.97 -24.16
C GLY A 49 26.73 -5.85 -24.21
N ASN A 50 26.13 -4.72 -23.82
CA ASN A 50 24.67 -4.62 -23.65
C ASN A 50 24.08 -3.35 -24.30
N GLY A 51 24.47 -3.12 -25.56
CA GLY A 51 23.99 -2.01 -26.38
C GLY A 51 22.53 -2.19 -26.79
N GLY A 52 21.62 -1.67 -25.97
CA GLY A 52 20.21 -1.50 -26.27
C GLY A 52 19.51 -0.96 -25.04
N TYR A 53 18.50 -0.12 -25.19
CA TYR A 53 17.50 0.05 -24.15
C TYR A 53 17.13 -1.37 -23.72
N LYS A 54 17.49 -1.80 -22.49
CA LYS A 54 16.73 -2.91 -21.91
C LYS A 54 15.33 -2.36 -21.88
N ALA A 55 14.52 -2.85 -22.82
CA ALA A 55 13.13 -2.51 -22.96
C ALA A 55 12.48 -2.86 -21.64
N SER A 56 12.46 -1.92 -20.70
CA SER A 56 11.68 -2.05 -19.49
C SER A 56 10.24 -2.20 -19.97
N LEU A 57 9.74 -3.42 -19.83
CA LEU A 57 8.39 -3.90 -20.15
C LEU A 57 8.12 -4.35 -21.60
N GLY A 58 9.12 -4.47 -22.47
CA GLY A 58 8.96 -5.08 -23.81
C GLY A 58 9.08 -6.61 -23.83
N ALA A 59 9.66 -7.21 -22.80
CA ALA A 59 9.85 -8.65 -22.67
C ALA A 59 9.07 -9.20 -21.46
N PHE A 60 7.74 -9.22 -21.55
CA PHE A 60 6.92 -10.15 -20.75
C PHE A 60 6.97 -11.59 -21.33
N SER A 61 7.94 -11.89 -22.21
CA SER A 61 8.12 -13.21 -22.81
C SER A 61 9.31 -13.95 -22.19
N ALA A 62 9.00 -15.12 -21.65
CA ALA A 62 9.85 -16.31 -21.49
C ALA A 62 11.08 -16.28 -20.55
N ALA A 63 11.54 -15.15 -20.03
CA ALA A 63 12.59 -15.11 -19.01
C ALA A 63 12.19 -14.11 -17.91
N GLY A 64 11.60 -14.60 -16.82
CA GLY A 64 11.07 -13.77 -15.74
C GLY A 64 12.10 -12.78 -15.18
N GLU A 65 11.91 -11.49 -15.45
CA GLU A 65 12.55 -10.44 -14.65
C GLU A 65 11.83 -10.33 -13.31
N ASP A 66 12.60 -10.26 -12.23
CA ASP A 66 12.10 -10.18 -10.87
C ASP A 66 11.33 -8.85 -10.67
N PRO A 67 10.02 -8.87 -10.40
CA PRO A 67 9.25 -7.66 -10.10
C PRO A 67 9.70 -6.96 -8.80
N ASN A 68 10.64 -7.57 -8.08
CA ASN A 68 11.30 -7.04 -6.90
C ASN A 68 12.68 -6.42 -7.18
N ALA A 69 13.15 -6.41 -8.44
CA ALA A 69 14.43 -5.81 -8.79
C ALA A 69 14.38 -4.28 -8.58
N ILE A 70 15.35 -3.78 -7.81
CA ILE A 70 15.54 -2.35 -7.53
C ILE A 70 15.84 -1.63 -8.86
N LEU A 71 14.98 -0.70 -9.27
CA LEU A 71 15.34 0.30 -10.26
C LEU A 71 16.39 1.24 -9.65
N THR A 72 17.35 1.69 -10.46
CA THR A 72 18.65 2.27 -10.06
C THR A 72 18.65 3.20 -8.84
N SER A 73 19.76 3.25 -8.10
CA SER A 73 19.97 4.07 -6.89
C SER A 73 19.60 5.56 -7.04
N GLN A 74 19.66 6.09 -8.26
CA GLN A 74 19.31 7.48 -8.58
C GLN A 74 17.81 7.81 -8.36
N THR A 75 16.91 6.83 -8.51
CA THR A 75 15.48 7.04 -8.19
C THR A 75 15.25 7.27 -6.69
N PHE A 76 16.05 6.62 -5.84
CA PHE A 76 16.04 6.85 -4.40
C PHE A 76 16.71 8.18 -4.03
N ASP A 77 17.76 8.61 -4.73
CA ASP A 77 18.47 9.88 -4.49
C ASP A 77 17.60 11.12 -4.71
N ASP A 78 16.65 11.03 -5.62
CA ASP A 78 15.72 12.10 -5.92
C ASP A 78 14.63 12.28 -4.85
N VAL A 79 14.09 11.17 -4.33
CA VAL A 79 13.13 11.21 -3.22
C VAL A 79 13.80 11.55 -1.92
N ARG A 80 15.01 11.04 -1.66
CA ARG A 80 15.88 11.52 -0.58
C ARG A 80 15.94 13.03 -0.61
N ARG A 81 16.27 13.66 -1.74
CA ARG A 81 16.30 15.12 -1.88
C ARG A 81 14.99 15.82 -1.53
N VAL A 82 13.82 15.21 -1.72
CA VAL A 82 12.53 15.81 -1.32
C VAL A 82 12.33 15.69 0.19
N VAL A 83 12.60 14.52 0.76
CA VAL A 83 12.41 14.23 2.20
C VAL A 83 13.61 14.60 3.06
N THR A 84 14.66 15.19 2.50
CA THR A 84 15.82 15.74 3.23
C THR A 84 16.10 17.19 2.88
N ARG A 85 15.30 17.81 2.00
CA ARG A 85 15.56 19.13 1.42
C ARG A 85 15.72 20.24 2.45
N ASP A 86 14.93 20.19 3.51
CA ASP A 86 14.69 21.36 4.33
C ASP A 86 15.39 21.29 5.71
N GLY A 87 16.15 20.24 6.03
CA GLY A 87 16.96 20.17 7.26
C GLY A 87 17.19 18.76 7.80
N PRO A 88 18.01 18.59 8.86
CA PRO A 88 18.27 17.29 9.45
C PRO A 88 16.99 16.64 9.96
N ILE A 89 16.82 15.38 9.54
CA ILE A 89 15.73 14.50 9.91
C ILE A 89 15.50 14.45 11.44
N GLY A 90 14.27 14.71 11.88
CA GLY A 90 13.79 14.29 13.22
C GLY A 90 13.64 15.38 14.29
N THR A 91 14.06 16.63 14.06
CA THR A 91 14.05 17.66 15.12
C THR A 91 12.78 18.50 15.20
N GLY A 92 11.93 18.51 14.15
CA GLY A 92 10.68 19.27 14.17
C GLY A 92 10.86 20.79 14.31
N ALA A 93 12.04 21.32 13.95
CA ALA A 93 12.30 22.75 13.97
C ALA A 93 11.55 23.47 12.82
N ARG A 94 11.09 24.69 13.11
CA ARG A 94 10.29 25.53 12.22
C ARG A 94 11.04 25.81 10.91
N GLY A 95 10.43 25.47 9.77
CA GLY A 95 11.02 25.73 8.45
C GLY A 95 11.79 24.55 7.83
N GLU A 96 11.84 23.39 8.50
CA GLU A 96 12.60 22.20 8.07
C GLU A 96 11.68 20.99 7.71
N GLY A 97 10.61 21.24 6.96
CA GLY A 97 9.52 20.27 6.76
C GLY A 97 9.68 19.30 5.58
N ASN A 98 10.11 18.07 5.84
CA ASN A 98 10.36 17.01 4.84
C ASN A 98 9.10 16.39 4.16
N CYS A 99 7.88 16.81 4.51
CA CYS A 99 6.61 16.32 3.95
C CYS A 99 5.53 17.39 3.83
N ALA A 100 5.89 18.66 4.02
CA ALA A 100 4.95 19.76 3.93
C ALA A 100 4.56 20.03 2.47
N THR A 101 3.33 20.50 2.26
CA THR A 101 2.94 21.10 0.99
C THR A 101 3.86 22.28 0.70
N ILE A 102 4.34 22.38 -0.55
CA ILE A 102 5.11 23.56 -0.94
C ILE A 102 4.22 24.78 -1.07
N ASP A 103 4.82 25.94 -0.83
CA ASP A 103 4.24 27.23 -1.17
C ASP A 103 3.87 27.29 -2.66
N ALA A 104 2.67 27.78 -2.97
CA ALA A 104 2.19 27.94 -4.34
C ALA A 104 3.13 28.78 -5.22
N SER A 105 3.84 29.76 -4.64
CA SER A 105 4.84 30.58 -5.33
C SER A 105 6.09 29.81 -5.76
N LYS A 106 6.38 28.67 -5.10
CA LYS A 106 7.51 27.78 -5.42
C LYS A 106 7.12 26.67 -6.39
N ARG A 107 5.85 26.60 -6.80
CA ARG A 107 5.35 25.58 -7.72
C ARG A 107 5.93 25.75 -9.10
N VAL A 108 6.36 24.64 -9.69
CA VAL A 108 6.70 24.55 -11.11
C VAL A 108 5.54 23.88 -11.85
N GLY A 109 5.25 24.34 -13.08
CA GLY A 109 4.17 23.80 -13.92
C GLY A 109 2.83 24.54 -13.81
N PRO A 110 1.79 24.08 -14.53
CA PRO A 110 0.50 24.75 -14.57
C PRO A 110 -0.19 24.78 -13.19
N ALA A 111 -0.88 25.89 -12.92
CA ALA A 111 -1.74 25.99 -11.75
C ALA A 111 -2.86 24.91 -11.80
N PRO A 112 -3.27 24.36 -10.65
CA PRO A 112 -4.46 23.52 -10.57
C PRO A 112 -5.69 24.24 -11.12
N ARG A 113 -6.61 23.46 -11.67
CA ARG A 113 -7.93 24.00 -12.03
C ARG A 113 -8.64 24.47 -10.76
N ALA A 114 -9.54 25.45 -10.91
CA ALA A 114 -10.48 25.76 -9.84
C ALA A 114 -11.35 24.54 -9.54
N LEU A 115 -11.47 24.20 -8.25
CA LEU A 115 -12.32 23.13 -7.75
C LEU A 115 -13.77 23.61 -7.66
N ARG A 116 -14.72 22.74 -8.00
CA ARG A 116 -16.16 23.03 -7.93
C ARG A 116 -16.75 22.38 -6.69
N PHE A 117 -16.73 23.09 -5.57
CA PHE A 117 -17.20 22.57 -4.29
C PHE A 117 -18.71 22.36 -4.28
N VAL A 118 -19.17 21.33 -3.54
CA VAL A 118 -20.60 21.02 -3.30
C VAL A 118 -21.26 22.16 -2.50
N ALA A 119 -20.54 22.70 -1.52
CA ALA A 119 -20.93 23.88 -0.76
C ALA A 119 -19.93 25.02 -1.02
N ASP A 120 -20.43 26.24 -1.18
CA ASP A 120 -19.57 27.42 -1.35
C ASP A 120 -18.58 27.54 -0.19
N LYS A 121 -17.31 27.82 -0.49
CA LYS A 121 -16.21 27.84 0.48
C LYS A 121 -16.43 28.86 1.61
N ASP A 122 -17.08 29.97 1.30
CA ASP A 122 -17.43 31.04 2.25
C ASP A 122 -18.93 31.03 2.60
N GLY A 123 -19.69 30.07 2.07
CA GLY A 123 -21.12 29.93 2.30
C GLY A 123 -21.47 29.11 3.55
N PRO A 124 -22.78 28.97 3.85
CA PRO A 124 -23.24 28.17 4.98
C PRO A 124 -22.85 26.70 4.81
N TRP A 125 -22.46 26.07 5.92
CA TRP A 125 -22.12 24.67 6.01
C TRP A 125 -22.38 24.16 7.45
N PRO A 126 -22.55 22.85 7.65
CA PRO A 126 -22.74 21.82 6.64
C PRO A 126 -24.05 22.01 5.83
N VAL A 127 -24.09 21.48 4.61
CA VAL A 127 -25.28 21.51 3.74
C VAL A 127 -25.99 20.15 3.73
N ASN A 128 -27.19 20.06 3.13
CA ASN A 128 -27.95 18.81 3.01
C ASN A 128 -28.27 18.11 4.36
N CYS A 129 -28.33 18.85 5.46
CA CYS A 129 -28.61 18.30 6.79
C CYS A 129 -30.05 17.78 6.97
N GLY A 130 -30.97 18.08 6.04
CA GLY A 130 -32.27 17.43 6.01
C GLY A 130 -32.19 15.94 5.65
N GLU A 131 -31.18 15.55 4.86
CA GLU A 131 -30.93 14.16 4.45
C GLU A 131 -29.96 13.45 5.40
N PHE A 132 -28.95 14.16 5.90
CA PHE A 132 -27.92 13.61 6.79
C PHE A 132 -27.80 14.37 8.12
N PRO A 133 -28.86 14.41 8.96
CA PRO A 133 -28.89 15.23 10.17
C PRO A 133 -27.81 14.83 11.19
N GLU A 134 -27.65 13.53 11.45
CA GLU A 134 -26.66 13.01 12.41
C GLU A 134 -25.22 13.30 11.95
N LEU A 135 -24.94 13.10 10.66
CA LEU A 135 -23.63 13.42 10.09
C LEU A 135 -23.32 14.91 10.20
N CYS A 136 -24.28 15.78 9.88
CA CYS A 136 -24.14 17.22 10.03
C CYS A 136 -23.82 17.64 11.48
N GLU A 137 -24.44 16.99 12.46
CA GLU A 137 -24.16 17.22 13.87
C GLU A 137 -22.72 16.84 14.24
N VAL A 138 -22.25 15.68 13.75
CA VAL A 138 -20.87 15.20 13.98
C VAL A 138 -19.85 16.13 13.32
N VAL A 139 -20.00 16.42 12.03
CA VAL A 139 -19.00 17.22 11.29
C VAL A 139 -18.98 18.68 11.73
N SER A 140 -20.10 19.24 12.20
CA SER A 140 -20.13 20.57 12.82
C SER A 140 -19.24 20.68 14.06
N ARG A 141 -19.00 19.57 14.77
CA ARG A 141 -18.12 19.52 15.94
C ARG A 141 -16.68 19.16 15.61
N VAL A 142 -16.48 18.27 14.65
CA VAL A 142 -15.17 17.61 14.41
C VAL A 142 -14.39 18.24 13.26
N ALA A 143 -15.06 18.72 12.21
CA ALA A 143 -14.37 19.23 11.03
C ALA A 143 -13.51 20.45 11.37
N ASN A 144 -12.32 20.54 10.77
CA ASN A 144 -11.47 21.72 10.92
C ASN A 144 -12.09 22.94 10.20
N PRO A 145 -11.54 24.16 10.36
CA PRO A 145 -12.05 25.37 9.69
C PRO A 145 -12.09 25.28 8.16
N GLN A 146 -11.27 24.41 7.56
CA GLN A 146 -11.24 24.10 6.13
C GLN A 146 -12.27 23.05 5.71
N ARG A 147 -13.15 22.62 6.62
CA ARG A 147 -14.20 21.60 6.42
C ARG A 147 -13.62 20.24 6.05
N GLN A 148 -12.51 19.86 6.68
CA GLN A 148 -11.81 18.60 6.45
C GLN A 148 -11.93 17.70 7.66
N VAL A 149 -12.09 16.40 7.42
CA VAL A 149 -12.03 15.35 8.44
C VAL A 149 -11.13 14.20 8.00
N LEU A 150 -10.51 13.52 8.96
CA LEU A 150 -9.93 12.20 8.76
C LEU A 150 -10.96 11.17 9.19
N ALA A 151 -11.44 10.34 8.25
CA ALA A 151 -12.47 9.36 8.53
C ALA A 151 -11.91 7.93 8.43
N ALA A 152 -12.09 7.14 9.49
CA ALA A 152 -11.78 5.72 9.50
C ALA A 152 -13.04 4.88 9.64
N VAL A 153 -13.26 3.94 8.71
CA VAL A 153 -14.42 3.05 8.71
C VAL A 153 -14.08 1.79 9.49
N SER A 154 -14.87 1.44 10.51
CA SER A 154 -14.55 0.32 11.39
C SER A 154 -15.79 -0.43 11.90
N ASN A 155 -15.55 -1.68 12.30
CA ASN A 155 -16.55 -2.55 12.93
C ASN A 155 -15.92 -3.29 14.12
N SER A 156 -16.75 -4.03 14.85
CA SER A 156 -16.37 -4.60 16.13
C SER A 156 -15.41 -5.79 16.06
N ASN A 157 -15.05 -6.27 14.86
CA ASN A 157 -14.08 -7.36 14.66
C ASN A 157 -12.63 -6.88 14.75
N ILE A 158 -12.38 -5.58 14.52
CA ILE A 158 -11.04 -5.00 14.40
C ILE A 158 -10.75 -3.93 15.47
N LEU A 159 -11.47 -3.96 16.61
CA LEU A 159 -11.34 -2.96 17.68
C LEU A 159 -9.91 -2.81 18.21
N TYR A 160 -9.12 -3.88 18.25
CA TYR A 160 -7.71 -3.78 18.66
C TYR A 160 -6.89 -2.93 17.68
N MET A 161 -7.14 -3.07 16.38
CA MET A 161 -6.46 -2.28 15.36
C MET A 161 -6.95 -0.84 15.35
N LEU A 162 -8.25 -0.64 15.56
CA LEU A 162 -8.84 0.69 15.78
C LEU A 162 -8.20 1.39 16.98
N ASP A 163 -7.85 0.65 18.03
CA ASP A 163 -7.16 1.19 19.20
C ASP A 163 -5.78 1.75 18.85
N LEU A 164 -4.97 0.96 18.15
CA LEU A 164 -3.64 1.37 17.68
C LEU A 164 -3.72 2.55 16.69
N PHE A 165 -4.77 2.60 15.87
CA PHE A 165 -5.04 3.74 15.00
C PHE A 165 -5.31 5.02 15.82
N LEU A 166 -6.16 4.93 16.86
CA LEU A 166 -6.48 6.06 17.73
C LEU A 166 -5.28 6.53 18.56
N ASP A 167 -4.41 5.63 19.00
CA ASP A 167 -3.13 5.99 19.63
C ASP A 167 -2.28 6.88 18.70
N GLY A 168 -2.25 6.55 17.40
CA GLY A 168 -1.57 7.37 16.39
C GLY A 168 -2.22 8.73 16.16
N ILE A 169 -3.56 8.78 16.12
CA ILE A 169 -4.35 10.02 16.00
C ILE A 169 -4.08 10.97 17.17
N GLU A 170 -4.09 10.44 18.40
CA GLU A 170 -3.82 11.21 19.62
C GLU A 170 -2.37 11.72 19.62
N ALA A 171 -1.39 10.86 19.35
CA ALA A 171 0.03 11.24 19.33
C ALA A 171 0.36 12.27 18.24
N ALA A 172 -0.29 12.18 17.08
CA ALA A 172 -0.17 13.15 16.00
C ALA A 172 -0.99 14.42 16.23
N ASN A 173 -1.79 14.48 17.31
CA ASN A 173 -2.71 15.57 17.63
C ASN A 173 -3.65 15.93 16.46
N VAL A 174 -4.27 14.90 15.86
CA VAL A 174 -5.26 15.06 14.80
C VAL A 174 -6.64 15.25 15.44
N THR A 175 -7.06 16.50 15.58
CA THR A 175 -8.31 16.84 16.29
C THR A 175 -9.57 16.66 15.45
N ASN A 176 -9.43 16.57 14.13
CA ASN A 176 -10.53 16.43 13.18
C ASN A 176 -10.69 15.00 12.66
N ALA A 177 -10.39 14.01 13.50
CA ALA A 177 -10.60 12.59 13.20
C ALA A 177 -11.99 12.12 13.65
N VAL A 178 -12.64 11.28 12.84
CA VAL A 178 -13.93 10.65 13.12
C VAL A 178 -13.90 9.17 12.77
N VAL A 179 -14.43 8.33 13.67
CA VAL A 179 -14.64 6.90 13.39
C VAL A 179 -16.05 6.71 12.84
N VAL A 180 -16.15 6.13 11.65
CA VAL A 180 -17.44 5.68 11.11
C VAL A 180 -17.71 4.28 11.63
N ALA A 181 -18.54 4.20 12.65
CA ALA A 181 -18.89 2.96 13.33
C ALA A 181 -20.00 2.24 12.56
N LEU A 182 -19.68 1.07 11.99
CA LEU A 182 -20.64 0.28 11.21
C LEU A 182 -21.59 -0.59 12.06
N ASP A 183 -21.35 -0.67 13.37
CA ASP A 183 -22.19 -1.40 14.31
C ASP A 183 -22.27 -0.70 15.68
N GLU A 184 -23.36 -0.97 16.40
CA GLU A 184 -23.64 -0.43 17.74
C GLU A 184 -22.54 -0.74 18.77
N LYS A 185 -21.84 -1.87 18.62
CA LYS A 185 -20.76 -2.25 19.56
C LYS A 185 -19.54 -1.33 19.38
N THR A 186 -19.23 -0.97 18.14
CA THR A 186 -18.16 -0.03 17.78
C THR A 186 -18.53 1.39 18.22
N ALA A 187 -19.78 1.82 17.99
CA ALA A 187 -20.27 3.12 18.45
C ALA A 187 -20.13 3.29 19.97
N ARG A 188 -20.60 2.29 20.75
CA ARG A 188 -20.44 2.28 22.21
C ARG A 188 -18.97 2.26 22.66
N TRP A 189 -18.13 1.52 21.94
CA TRP A 189 -16.69 1.47 22.22
C TRP A 189 -16.02 2.84 21.99
N CYS A 190 -16.35 3.52 20.89
CA CYS A 190 -15.88 4.88 20.60
C CYS A 190 -16.36 5.87 21.68
N ALA A 191 -17.64 5.82 22.03
CA ALA A 191 -18.23 6.67 23.07
C ALA A 191 -17.51 6.49 24.43
N ALA A 192 -17.23 5.25 24.83
CA ALA A 192 -16.52 4.95 26.07
C ALA A 192 -15.08 5.50 26.12
N ARG A 193 -14.44 5.68 24.95
CA ARG A 193 -13.10 6.28 24.82
C ARG A 193 -13.12 7.79 24.59
N GLY A 194 -14.31 8.38 24.41
CA GLY A 194 -14.42 9.78 23.98
C GLY A 194 -13.92 10.04 22.55
N ALA A 195 -13.78 9.00 21.73
CA ALA A 195 -13.41 9.15 20.33
C ALA A 195 -14.60 9.68 19.52
N PRO A 196 -14.48 10.76 18.73
CA PRO A 196 -15.57 11.22 17.88
C PRO A 196 -15.98 10.15 16.88
N TYR A 197 -17.29 9.91 16.75
CA TYR A 197 -17.80 8.87 15.86
C TYR A 197 -19.08 9.29 15.14
N TYR A 198 -19.31 8.67 13.99
CA TYR A 198 -20.57 8.67 13.25
C TYR A 198 -21.05 7.23 13.14
N HIS A 199 -22.18 6.92 13.81
CA HIS A 199 -22.75 5.59 13.77
C HIS A 199 -23.61 5.45 12.51
N ARG A 200 -23.22 4.52 11.64
CA ARG A 200 -23.88 4.31 10.35
C ARG A 200 -23.92 2.83 10.03
N GLU A 201 -25.01 2.18 10.42
CA GLU A 201 -25.22 0.77 10.09
C GLU A 201 -25.52 0.62 8.61
N LEU A 202 -24.52 0.17 7.85
CA LEU A 202 -24.70 -0.18 6.46
C LEU A 202 -24.69 -1.70 6.33
N LYS A 203 -25.81 -2.25 5.86
CA LYS A 203 -25.88 -3.65 5.47
C LYS A 203 -25.37 -3.79 4.03
N SER A 204 -24.46 -4.72 3.82
CA SER A 204 -24.15 -5.17 2.46
C SER A 204 -25.44 -5.62 1.77
N LEU A 205 -25.64 -5.22 0.51
CA LEU A 205 -26.79 -5.63 -0.29
C LEU A 205 -26.90 -7.16 -0.42
N THR A 206 -25.76 -7.87 -0.33
CA THR A 206 -25.69 -9.34 -0.40
C THR A 206 -25.73 -10.01 0.97
N GLY A 207 -25.72 -9.25 2.07
CA GLY A 207 -25.54 -9.79 3.42
C GLY A 207 -24.16 -10.38 3.69
N SER A 208 -23.24 -10.34 2.71
CA SER A 208 -21.86 -10.85 2.85
C SER A 208 -20.99 -9.90 3.68
N THR A 209 -20.09 -10.47 4.48
CA THR A 209 -19.02 -9.79 5.21
C THR A 209 -17.70 -9.78 4.43
N ASP A 210 -17.68 -10.17 3.16
CA ASP A 210 -16.47 -10.19 2.33
C ASP A 210 -15.87 -8.79 2.20
N ASN A 211 -14.55 -8.72 1.97
CA ASN A 211 -13.83 -7.45 1.79
C ASN A 211 -14.47 -6.58 0.70
N HIS A 212 -15.02 -7.20 -0.36
CA HIS A 212 -15.74 -6.53 -1.44
C HIS A 212 -16.99 -5.79 -0.95
N ALA A 213 -17.79 -6.43 -0.09
CA ALA A 213 -18.99 -5.85 0.49
C ALA A 213 -18.66 -4.69 1.43
N THR A 214 -17.59 -4.81 2.22
CA THR A 214 -17.11 -3.77 3.13
C THR A 214 -16.61 -2.53 2.37
N SER A 215 -15.95 -2.73 1.22
CA SER A 215 -15.52 -1.63 0.35
C SER A 215 -16.67 -0.87 -0.33
N GLY A 216 -17.80 -1.52 -0.59
CA GLY A 216 -19.02 -0.81 -1.01
C GLY A 216 -19.57 0.14 0.07
N LEU A 217 -19.37 -0.19 1.35
CA LEU A 217 -19.80 0.64 2.46
C LEU A 217 -18.98 1.93 2.57
N LYS A 218 -17.65 1.86 2.43
CA LYS A 218 -16.80 3.07 2.51
C LYS A 218 -17.15 4.11 1.44
N PHE A 219 -17.47 3.72 0.20
CA PHE A 219 -17.82 4.71 -0.83
C PHE A 219 -19.18 5.37 -0.58
N ARG A 220 -20.16 4.64 -0.01
CA ARG A 220 -21.43 5.24 0.43
C ARG A 220 -21.22 6.24 1.54
N VAL A 221 -20.43 5.88 2.55
CA VAL A 221 -20.04 6.79 3.63
C VAL A 221 -19.39 8.04 3.06
N LEU A 222 -18.41 7.90 2.17
CA LEU A 222 -17.74 9.04 1.54
C LEU A 222 -18.72 9.92 0.75
N HIS A 223 -19.67 9.32 0.04
CA HIS A 223 -20.74 10.07 -0.63
C HIS A 223 -21.51 10.96 0.37
N GLU A 224 -21.90 10.44 1.54
CA GLU A 224 -22.61 11.21 2.57
C GLU A 224 -21.77 12.41 3.06
N PHE A 225 -20.49 12.21 3.37
CA PHE A 225 -19.60 13.30 3.81
C PHE A 225 -19.42 14.39 2.74
N LEU A 226 -19.16 14.01 1.48
CA LEU A 226 -19.03 14.98 0.40
C LEU A 226 -20.36 15.70 0.14
N SER A 227 -21.50 15.01 0.29
CA SER A 227 -22.84 15.56 0.09
C SER A 227 -23.17 16.67 1.10
N VAL A 228 -22.63 16.61 2.31
CA VAL A 228 -22.77 17.68 3.32
C VAL A 228 -21.73 18.78 3.22
N GLY A 229 -20.87 18.74 2.18
CA GLY A 229 -19.87 19.77 1.90
C GLY A 229 -18.57 19.61 2.69
N VAL A 230 -18.28 18.41 3.21
CA VAL A 230 -17.09 18.11 4.02
C VAL A 230 -16.10 17.27 3.23
N SER A 231 -14.85 17.72 3.16
CA SER A 231 -13.76 17.00 2.50
C SER A 231 -13.20 15.93 3.43
N VAL A 232 -12.81 14.78 2.89
CA VAL A 232 -12.48 13.60 3.70
C VAL A 232 -11.13 13.02 3.32
N LEU A 233 -10.25 12.85 4.30
CA LEU A 233 -9.12 11.93 4.23
C LEU A 233 -9.61 10.57 4.72
N LEU A 234 -9.95 9.67 3.79
CA LEU A 234 -10.27 8.29 4.13
C LEU A 234 -9.00 7.59 4.60
N SER A 235 -9.09 6.87 5.70
CA SER A 235 -8.04 5.98 6.19
C SER A 235 -8.63 4.61 6.56
N ASP A 236 -8.01 3.54 6.09
CA ASP A 236 -8.16 2.24 6.71
C ASP A 236 -7.58 2.28 8.14
N VAL A 237 -8.02 1.34 8.98
CA VAL A 237 -7.59 1.27 10.39
C VAL A 237 -6.18 0.72 10.57
N ASP A 238 -5.58 0.13 9.54
CA ASP A 238 -4.20 -0.38 9.52
C ASP A 238 -3.19 0.69 9.06
N VAL A 239 -3.53 1.96 9.21
CA VAL A 239 -2.65 3.11 9.01
C VAL A 239 -2.19 3.63 10.37
N VAL A 240 -0.87 3.78 10.56
CA VAL A 240 -0.29 4.44 11.73
C VAL A 240 0.01 5.90 11.39
N TRP A 241 -0.63 6.82 12.10
CA TRP A 241 -0.39 8.26 11.99
C TRP A 241 0.74 8.70 12.91
N MET A 242 1.69 9.45 12.36
CA MET A 242 2.86 9.93 13.10
C MET A 242 2.99 11.46 13.10
N ARG A 243 2.28 12.11 12.17
CA ARG A 243 2.19 13.57 12.04
C ARG A 243 0.77 13.95 11.63
N ASN A 244 0.38 15.18 11.93
CA ASN A 244 -0.93 15.68 11.52
C ASN A 244 -0.94 15.97 10.00
N PRO A 245 -1.76 15.27 9.18
CA PRO A 245 -1.77 15.48 7.74
C PRO A 245 -2.33 16.86 7.34
N PHE A 246 -3.10 17.52 8.21
CA PHE A 246 -3.66 18.86 7.99
C PHE A 246 -2.82 19.98 8.62
N GLY A 247 -1.69 19.62 9.24
CA GLY A 247 -0.84 20.53 10.01
C GLY A 247 -1.38 20.80 11.42
N GLY A 248 -0.53 21.34 12.28
CA GLY A 248 -0.84 21.60 13.69
C GLY A 248 0.32 21.28 14.62
N THR A 249 0.12 21.46 15.93
CA THR A 249 1.13 21.15 16.93
C THR A 249 1.09 19.67 17.32
N ARG A 250 2.22 19.07 17.65
CA ARG A 250 2.29 17.73 18.27
C ARG A 250 3.49 17.64 19.21
N PHE A 251 3.44 16.67 20.11
CA PHE A 251 4.58 16.34 20.96
C PHE A 251 5.57 15.44 20.22
N VAL A 252 6.87 15.68 20.40
CA VAL A 252 7.94 14.79 19.95
C VAL A 252 8.59 14.19 21.19
N ALA A 253 8.56 12.86 21.30
CA ALA A 253 9.54 12.17 22.12
C ALA A 253 10.91 12.34 21.44
N GLU A 254 11.77 13.19 22.00
CA GLU A 254 13.14 13.34 21.52
C GLU A 254 13.95 12.10 21.94
N THR A 255 14.42 11.34 20.96
CA THR A 255 15.35 10.23 21.21
C THR A 255 16.69 10.79 21.69
N GLY A 256 16.90 10.81 23.01
CA GLY A 256 18.17 11.21 23.62
C GLY A 256 18.25 12.62 24.20
N SER A 257 17.13 13.29 24.49
CA SER A 257 17.18 14.55 25.24
C SER A 257 17.47 14.29 26.73
N GLU A 258 18.44 15.03 27.28
CA GLU A 258 18.80 14.97 28.71
C GLU A 258 17.70 15.54 29.62
N SER A 259 16.74 16.30 29.06
CA SER A 259 15.70 16.99 29.80
C SER A 259 14.45 16.14 30.10
N GLY A 260 14.22 15.06 29.35
CA GLY A 260 13.08 14.17 29.55
C GLY A 260 11.69 14.77 29.25
N GLU A 261 11.59 16.06 28.90
CA GLU A 261 10.34 16.71 28.53
C GLU A 261 10.10 16.66 27.01
N PRO A 262 8.91 16.24 26.54
CA PRO A 262 8.61 16.18 25.12
C PRO A 262 8.56 17.59 24.51
N ALA A 263 9.34 17.82 23.46
CA ALA A 263 9.33 19.09 22.73
C ALA A 263 8.03 19.25 21.92
N MET A 264 7.44 20.44 21.96
CA MET A 264 6.30 20.79 21.10
C MET A 264 6.81 21.21 19.72
N THR A 265 6.37 20.52 18.69
CA THR A 265 6.67 20.82 17.28
C THR A 265 5.41 21.26 16.55
N TYR A 266 5.56 22.08 15.51
CA TYR A 266 4.50 22.42 14.56
C TYR A 266 4.76 21.75 13.20
N ASP A 267 3.79 20.99 12.72
CA ASP A 267 3.76 20.44 11.37
C ASP A 267 2.97 21.37 10.44
N GLU A 268 3.54 21.67 9.28
CA GLU A 268 2.76 22.22 8.15
C GLU A 268 1.86 21.14 7.54
N SER A 269 0.80 21.55 6.84
CA SER A 269 -0.10 20.61 6.15
C SER A 269 0.68 19.76 5.15
N ALA A 270 0.32 18.48 5.06
CA ALA A 270 0.82 17.54 4.05
C ALA A 270 -0.20 17.28 2.93
N ILE A 271 -1.46 17.67 3.14
CA ILE A 271 -2.54 17.63 2.15
C ILE A 271 -2.61 18.96 1.41
N TYR A 272 -2.58 18.93 0.08
CA TYR A 272 -2.59 20.15 -0.75
C TYR A 272 -3.97 20.81 -0.81
N GLY A 273 -5.04 20.01 -0.85
CA GLY A 273 -6.41 20.49 -1.02
C GLY A 273 -6.67 21.15 -2.38
N ASP A 274 -5.82 20.89 -3.37
CA ASP A 274 -5.83 21.56 -4.69
C ASP A 274 -6.22 20.64 -5.85
N SER A 275 -6.66 19.43 -5.54
CA SER A 275 -7.20 18.45 -6.49
C SER A 275 -8.44 17.78 -5.91
N ASP A 276 -9.23 17.12 -6.77
CA ASP A 276 -10.42 16.39 -6.30
C ASP A 276 -10.02 15.17 -5.48
N VAL A 277 -8.92 14.50 -5.87
CA VAL A 277 -8.41 13.29 -5.25
C VAL A 277 -6.90 13.40 -5.02
N GLU A 278 -6.46 13.26 -3.77
CA GLU A 278 -5.04 13.01 -3.44
C GLU A 278 -4.91 11.57 -2.95
N GLY A 279 -4.27 10.69 -3.73
CA GLY A 279 -4.19 9.27 -3.42
C GLY A 279 -2.81 8.86 -2.93
N MET A 280 -2.76 8.05 -1.87
CA MET A 280 -1.58 7.26 -1.54
C MET A 280 -1.27 6.29 -2.68
N THR A 281 0.01 6.00 -2.92
CA THR A 281 0.46 5.01 -3.91
C THR A 281 0.96 3.74 -3.24
N ASP A 282 0.77 2.60 -3.91
CA ASP A 282 1.45 1.35 -3.53
C ASP A 282 2.85 1.22 -4.13
N GLY A 283 3.25 2.20 -4.94
CA GLY A 283 4.62 2.35 -5.42
C GLY A 283 5.61 2.64 -4.29
N TRP A 284 6.86 2.28 -4.53
CA TRP A 284 7.97 2.39 -3.56
C TRP A 284 9.21 3.08 -4.15
N ASP A 285 9.12 3.53 -5.40
CA ASP A 285 10.09 4.37 -6.12
C ASP A 285 9.34 5.36 -7.02
N ASP A 286 10.02 6.34 -7.61
CA ASP A 286 9.37 7.34 -8.46
C ASP A 286 8.60 6.75 -9.65
N VAL A 287 9.13 5.69 -10.25
CA VAL A 287 8.56 5.05 -11.44
C VAL A 287 7.25 4.36 -11.10
N SER A 288 7.23 3.61 -10.00
CA SER A 288 6.07 2.92 -9.45
C SER A 288 5.14 3.85 -8.66
N ALA A 289 5.59 5.02 -8.22
CA ALA A 289 4.73 5.98 -7.53
C ALA A 289 3.98 6.89 -8.51
N TYR A 290 4.68 7.43 -9.50
CA TYR A 290 4.20 8.55 -10.33
C TYR A 290 3.98 8.20 -11.81
N GLY A 291 4.37 6.98 -12.18
CA GLY A 291 4.30 6.48 -13.54
C GLY A 291 5.42 7.00 -14.44
N PHE A 292 5.50 6.44 -15.63
CA PHE A 292 6.56 6.74 -16.60
C PHE A 292 6.02 6.83 -18.02
N GLU A 293 6.76 7.52 -18.87
CA GLU A 293 6.50 7.57 -20.30
C GLU A 293 6.89 6.23 -20.93
N HIS A 294 5.98 5.67 -21.72
CA HIS A 294 6.17 4.46 -22.48
C HIS A 294 5.84 4.74 -23.94
N ARG A 295 6.79 4.53 -24.84
CA ARG A 295 6.53 4.71 -26.27
C ARG A 295 5.77 3.51 -26.82
N ALA A 296 4.64 3.77 -27.45
CA ALA A 296 3.92 2.76 -28.22
C ALA A 296 4.76 2.26 -29.41
N SER A 297 4.38 1.12 -29.97
CA SER A 297 5.03 0.53 -31.16
C SER A 297 5.07 1.45 -32.37
N ASN A 298 4.17 2.44 -32.44
CA ASN A 298 4.11 3.47 -33.47
C ASN A 298 4.85 4.78 -33.11
N GLY A 299 5.64 4.78 -32.03
CA GLY A 299 6.43 5.94 -31.60
C GLY A 299 5.67 7.01 -30.82
N ILE A 300 4.36 6.85 -30.64
CA ILE A 300 3.53 7.78 -29.86
C ILE A 300 3.89 7.66 -28.36
N PRO A 301 4.21 8.76 -27.67
CA PRO A 301 4.34 8.78 -26.22
C PRO A 301 3.03 8.37 -25.54
N MET A 302 3.05 7.25 -24.82
CA MET A 302 1.99 6.87 -23.87
C MET A 302 2.48 7.09 -22.45
N ARG A 303 1.56 7.20 -21.49
CA ARG A 303 1.91 7.26 -20.07
C ARG A 303 1.31 6.05 -19.36
N ARG A 304 2.16 5.28 -18.68
CA ARG A 304 1.68 4.24 -17.77
C ARG A 304 1.45 4.89 -16.41
N LEU A 305 0.20 4.89 -15.98
CA LEU A 305 -0.21 5.35 -14.65
C LEU A 305 -0.12 4.15 -13.69
N VAL A 306 0.21 4.42 -12.44
CA VAL A 306 0.39 3.35 -11.43
C VAL A 306 -0.82 3.26 -10.50
N ALA A 307 -1.01 2.06 -9.95
CA ALA A 307 -2.04 1.76 -8.98
C ALA A 307 -1.87 2.61 -7.72
N ARG A 308 -2.91 3.38 -7.42
CA ARG A 308 -3.11 4.08 -6.15
C ARG A 308 -3.84 3.17 -5.18
N ASN A 309 -3.61 3.38 -3.90
CA ASN A 309 -4.20 2.61 -2.83
C ASN A 309 -5.61 3.14 -2.50
N SER A 310 -6.61 2.24 -2.40
CA SER A 310 -8.00 2.58 -2.07
C SER A 310 -8.31 2.57 -0.56
N GLY A 311 -7.28 2.39 0.27
CA GLY A 311 -7.35 2.44 1.73
C GLY A 311 -6.82 3.74 2.34
N LEU A 312 -6.18 4.62 1.56
CA LEU A 312 -5.74 5.93 2.03
C LEU A 312 -5.76 6.97 0.92
N PHE A 313 -6.73 7.89 0.97
CA PHE A 313 -6.83 8.99 0.01
C PHE A 313 -7.70 10.14 0.53
N TYR A 314 -7.36 11.35 0.08
CA TYR A 314 -8.11 12.56 0.35
C TYR A 314 -9.07 12.88 -0.80
N LEU A 315 -10.30 13.23 -0.48
CA LEU A 315 -11.32 13.74 -1.38
C LEU A 315 -11.69 15.16 -0.98
N SER A 316 -11.50 16.10 -1.90
CA SER A 316 -12.13 17.42 -1.77
C SER A 316 -13.63 17.27 -1.98
N ALA A 317 -14.47 18.00 -1.21
CA ALA A 317 -15.93 18.02 -1.36
C ALA A 317 -16.39 18.72 -2.65
N THR A 318 -16.00 18.19 -3.80
CA THR A 318 -16.30 18.71 -5.14
C THR A 318 -17.38 17.90 -5.83
N LEU A 319 -18.04 18.52 -6.81
CA LEU A 319 -19.02 17.84 -7.66
C LEU A 319 -18.38 16.66 -8.42
N GLU A 320 -17.10 16.78 -8.80
CA GLU A 320 -16.38 15.68 -9.47
C GLU A 320 -16.08 14.51 -8.53
N ALA A 321 -15.60 14.79 -7.31
CA ALA A 321 -15.34 13.76 -6.30
C ALA A 321 -16.64 13.07 -5.86
N LEU A 322 -17.72 13.83 -5.67
CA LEU A 322 -19.04 13.30 -5.31
C LEU A 322 -19.55 12.31 -6.36
N ARG A 323 -19.50 12.70 -7.64
CA ARG A 323 -19.85 11.81 -8.76
C ARG A 323 -18.94 10.58 -8.84
N MET A 324 -17.64 10.72 -8.55
CA MET A 324 -16.72 9.60 -8.53
C MET A 324 -17.12 8.56 -7.47
N VAL A 325 -17.39 9.01 -6.23
CA VAL A 325 -17.77 8.08 -5.14
C VAL A 325 -19.16 7.50 -5.31
N GLU A 326 -20.10 8.23 -5.91
CA GLU A 326 -21.42 7.71 -6.30
C GLU A 326 -21.26 6.52 -7.26
N ARG A 327 -20.43 6.68 -8.30
CA ARG A 327 -20.13 5.60 -9.25
C ARG A 327 -19.40 4.44 -8.58
N LEU A 328 -18.41 4.71 -7.72
CA LEU A 328 -17.72 3.64 -6.98
C LEU A 328 -18.69 2.85 -6.10
N ALA A 329 -19.62 3.52 -5.42
CA ALA A 329 -20.65 2.86 -4.62
C ALA A 329 -21.58 2.00 -5.49
N GLU A 330 -21.98 2.48 -6.68
CA GLU A 330 -22.76 1.71 -7.64
C GLU A 330 -21.99 0.49 -8.17
N ARG A 331 -20.73 0.67 -8.53
CA ARG A 331 -19.87 -0.42 -9.03
C ARG A 331 -19.65 -1.49 -7.98
N MET A 332 -19.38 -1.13 -6.73
CA MET A 332 -19.27 -2.12 -5.64
C MET A 332 -20.59 -2.83 -5.36
N ALA A 333 -21.74 -2.19 -5.63
CA ALA A 333 -23.05 -2.79 -5.48
C ALA A 333 -23.43 -3.73 -6.63
N THR A 334 -22.91 -3.52 -7.83
CA THR A 334 -23.36 -4.19 -9.06
C THR A 334 -22.31 -5.12 -9.69
N GLU A 335 -21.03 -4.86 -9.49
CA GLU A 335 -19.92 -5.63 -10.04
C GLU A 335 -19.36 -6.61 -8.99
N ALA A 336 -19.85 -7.85 -8.99
CA ALA A 336 -19.56 -8.83 -7.92
C ALA A 336 -18.08 -9.22 -7.76
N ASN A 337 -17.27 -9.13 -8.84
CA ASN A 337 -15.88 -9.59 -8.86
C ASN A 337 -14.86 -8.45 -9.00
N THR A 338 -15.31 -7.19 -9.02
CA THR A 338 -14.40 -6.06 -9.22
C THR A 338 -13.73 -5.70 -7.91
N TRP A 339 -12.41 -5.82 -7.85
CA TRP A 339 -11.67 -5.35 -6.69
C TRP A 339 -11.81 -3.83 -6.53
N ASP A 340 -12.08 -3.36 -5.33
CA ASP A 340 -12.30 -1.94 -5.02
C ASP A 340 -11.14 -1.04 -5.42
N GLN A 341 -9.90 -1.53 -5.25
CA GLN A 341 -8.71 -0.84 -5.72
C GLN A 341 -8.69 -0.69 -7.23
N THR A 342 -9.11 -1.71 -7.98
CA THR A 342 -9.26 -1.65 -9.44
C THR A 342 -10.29 -0.59 -9.81
N ALA A 343 -11.50 -0.65 -9.24
CA ALA A 343 -12.55 0.33 -9.53
C ALA A 343 -12.11 1.76 -9.18
N TYR A 344 -11.49 1.96 -8.02
CA TYR A 344 -10.97 3.26 -7.57
C TYR A 344 -9.97 3.86 -8.56
N ASN A 345 -9.02 3.06 -9.04
CA ASN A 345 -8.06 3.51 -10.04
C ASN A 345 -8.71 3.77 -11.40
N GLU A 346 -9.65 2.91 -11.80
CA GLU A 346 -10.35 3.07 -13.06
C GLU A 346 -11.20 4.34 -13.08
N GLU A 347 -11.97 4.64 -12.05
CA GLU A 347 -12.80 5.86 -12.00
C GLU A 347 -12.00 7.16 -12.04
N GLN A 348 -10.73 7.09 -11.67
CA GLN A 348 -9.79 8.19 -11.79
C GLN A 348 -9.26 8.32 -13.23
N VAL A 349 -8.80 7.25 -13.85
CA VAL A 349 -8.03 7.34 -15.10
C VAL A 349 -8.87 7.06 -16.34
N PHE A 350 -9.90 6.21 -16.23
CA PHE A 350 -10.75 5.86 -17.35
C PHE A 350 -11.72 6.99 -17.66
N LEU A 351 -11.55 7.49 -18.88
CA LEU A 351 -12.59 8.18 -19.60
C LEU A 351 -13.68 7.14 -19.90
N TRP A 352 -14.70 7.02 -19.04
CA TRP A 352 -15.95 6.40 -19.48
C TRP A 352 -16.55 7.29 -20.59
N SER A 353 -16.04 7.09 -21.81
CA SER A 353 -16.59 7.53 -23.08
C SER A 353 -16.41 6.47 -24.19
N SER A 354 -16.10 5.23 -23.83
CA SER A 354 -16.09 4.06 -24.73
C SER A 354 -16.60 2.87 -23.93
N ASP A 355 -17.86 2.45 -23.98
CA ASP A 355 -18.73 2.34 -25.15
C ASP A 355 -20.15 2.85 -24.89
N ARG A 356 -20.36 4.14 -25.20
CA ARG A 356 -21.52 4.66 -25.94
C ARG A 356 -21.16 6.06 -26.42
N GLY A 357 -20.64 6.20 -27.64
CA GLY A 357 -20.41 7.56 -28.14
C GLY A 357 -19.52 7.82 -29.35
N SER A 358 -19.04 6.82 -30.09
CA SER A 358 -18.94 7.00 -31.55
C SER A 358 -20.30 6.78 -32.24
N ALA A 359 -21.33 6.44 -31.45
CA ALA A 359 -22.71 6.20 -31.85
C ALA A 359 -23.70 6.84 -30.85
N GLY A 360 -23.85 8.17 -30.94
CA GLY A 360 -25.13 8.89 -30.76
C GLY A 360 -26.02 8.78 -29.50
N ASN A 361 -25.78 7.92 -28.49
CA ASN A 361 -26.75 7.73 -27.39
C ASN A 361 -26.12 7.63 -25.97
N GLY A 362 -26.21 8.71 -25.18
CA GLY A 362 -26.69 8.68 -23.79
C GLY A 362 -25.92 7.98 -22.65
N GLY A 363 -24.59 7.86 -22.68
CA GLY A 363 -23.82 7.41 -21.51
C GLY A 363 -23.65 8.52 -20.44
N PRO A 364 -23.53 8.20 -19.14
CA PRO A 364 -23.28 9.20 -18.10
C PRO A 364 -21.90 9.85 -18.27
N ALA A 365 -21.81 11.14 -17.96
CA ALA A 365 -20.57 11.89 -18.11
C ALA A 365 -19.48 11.35 -17.16
N PRO A 366 -18.23 11.21 -17.63
CA PRO A 366 -17.11 10.67 -16.83
C PRO A 366 -16.88 11.50 -15.56
N ALA A 367 -16.46 10.84 -14.47
CA ALA A 367 -16.22 11.45 -13.15
C ALA A 367 -15.39 12.74 -13.20
N GLY A 368 -14.39 12.79 -14.08
CA GLY A 368 -13.70 14.02 -14.44
C GLY A 368 -12.82 14.60 -13.33
N VAL A 369 -12.45 13.77 -12.35
CA VAL A 369 -11.61 14.16 -11.22
C VAL A 369 -10.19 14.51 -11.66
N SER A 370 -9.67 15.59 -11.09
CA SER A 370 -8.25 15.91 -11.03
C SER A 370 -7.58 15.12 -9.91
N GLN A 371 -6.36 14.66 -10.15
CA GLN A 371 -5.66 13.76 -9.24
C GLN A 371 -4.29 14.28 -8.88
N ARG A 372 -3.91 14.02 -7.64
CA ARG A 372 -2.54 14.13 -7.10
C ARG A 372 -2.14 12.81 -6.49
N VAL A 373 -0.88 12.41 -6.67
CA VAL A 373 -0.29 11.30 -5.92
C VAL A 373 0.42 11.88 -4.70
N MET A 374 0.08 11.39 -3.51
CA MET A 374 0.77 11.73 -2.26
C MET A 374 2.23 11.28 -2.33
N ASN A 375 3.14 11.98 -1.65
CA ASN A 375 4.54 11.58 -1.67
C ASN A 375 4.72 10.22 -0.97
N TYR A 376 5.27 9.22 -1.68
CA TYR A 376 5.32 7.84 -1.20
C TYR A 376 6.28 7.62 -0.02
N ALA A 377 7.20 8.55 0.23
CA ALA A 377 8.06 8.52 1.41
C ALA A 377 7.43 9.26 2.61
N CYS A 378 6.37 10.05 2.39
CA CYS A 378 5.62 10.76 3.43
C CYS A 378 4.34 10.03 3.84
N PHE A 379 3.63 9.44 2.88
CA PHE A 379 2.47 8.58 3.07
C PHE A 379 2.86 7.17 2.64
N GLN A 380 3.57 6.48 3.53
CA GLN A 380 4.34 5.30 3.16
C GLN A 380 3.48 4.05 3.06
N ASN A 381 3.66 3.30 1.99
CA ASN A 381 3.35 1.87 2.05
C ASN A 381 4.46 1.22 2.88
N THR A 382 4.14 0.40 3.87
CA THR A 382 5.17 -0.21 4.74
C THR A 382 6.15 -1.11 4.00
N LYS A 383 5.82 -1.55 2.77
CA LYS A 383 6.81 -2.17 1.87
C LYS A 383 8.01 -1.24 1.66
N TYR A 384 7.79 0.07 1.45
CA TYR A 384 8.86 1.04 1.33
C TYR A 384 9.69 1.13 2.62
N LEU A 385 9.01 1.23 3.75
CA LEU A 385 9.62 1.35 5.07
C LEU A 385 10.54 0.15 5.40
N PHE A 386 9.99 -1.06 5.36
CA PHE A 386 10.70 -2.27 5.79
C PHE A 386 11.72 -2.77 4.76
N ARG A 387 11.51 -2.50 3.48
CA ARG A 387 12.37 -3.04 2.43
C ARG A 387 13.49 -2.09 2.01
N TYR A 388 13.26 -0.77 2.10
CA TYR A 388 14.18 0.22 1.57
C TYR A 388 14.59 1.23 2.63
N MET A 389 13.64 1.99 3.18
CA MET A 389 13.95 3.15 4.03
C MET A 389 14.80 2.79 5.26
N ARG A 390 14.53 1.68 5.94
CA ARG A 390 15.27 1.29 7.14
C ARG A 390 16.71 0.83 6.89
N TYR A 391 17.07 0.55 5.64
CA TYR A 391 18.42 0.14 5.24
C TYR A 391 19.19 1.29 4.57
N ASP A 392 18.61 2.47 4.60
CA ASP A 392 19.15 3.66 4.00
C ASP A 392 19.68 4.54 5.13
N ASP A 393 20.99 4.52 5.35
CA ASP A 393 21.65 5.24 6.44
C ASP A 393 21.35 6.76 6.42
N ALA A 394 20.95 7.30 5.26
CA ALA A 394 20.53 8.70 5.15
C ALA A 394 19.11 8.95 5.67
N LEU A 395 18.24 7.94 5.69
CA LEU A 395 16.84 8.01 6.12
C LEU A 395 16.58 7.32 7.46
N TYR A 396 17.44 6.37 7.83
CA TYR A 396 17.38 5.61 9.07
C TYR A 396 18.79 5.27 9.55
N ASP A 397 19.16 5.85 10.68
CA ASP A 397 20.40 5.55 11.39
C ASP A 397 20.05 4.77 12.67
N ALA A 398 20.35 3.47 12.64
CA ALA A 398 20.10 2.56 13.75
C ALA A 398 20.97 2.87 14.98
N GLU A 399 22.18 3.41 14.77
CA GLU A 399 23.13 3.68 15.86
C GLU A 399 22.68 4.88 16.69
N THR A 400 22.25 5.96 16.02
CA THR A 400 21.76 7.17 16.69
C THR A 400 20.26 7.13 16.98
N GLY A 401 19.50 6.24 16.34
CA GLY A 401 18.04 6.18 16.42
C GLY A 401 17.35 7.29 15.62
N LYS A 402 18.08 7.99 14.76
CA LYS A 402 17.57 9.06 13.90
C LYS A 402 16.86 8.43 12.70
N SER A 403 15.58 8.74 12.50
CA SER A 403 14.77 8.18 11.41
C SER A 403 13.87 9.23 10.79
N LEU A 404 13.66 9.15 9.47
CA LEU A 404 12.58 9.85 8.79
C LEU A 404 11.26 9.49 9.48
N ARG A 405 10.60 10.50 10.04
CA ARG A 405 9.23 10.36 10.56
C ARG A 405 8.25 10.71 9.44
N PRO A 406 7.62 9.73 8.77
CA PRO A 406 6.62 10.00 7.74
C PRO A 406 5.36 10.64 8.37
N VAL A 407 4.43 11.08 7.53
CA VAL A 407 3.09 11.50 7.99
C VAL A 407 2.30 10.29 8.44
N SER A 408 2.32 9.23 7.62
CA SER A 408 1.66 7.96 7.91
C SER A 408 2.43 6.79 7.33
N ALA A 409 2.19 5.60 7.90
CA ALA A 409 2.62 4.33 7.34
C ALA A 409 1.42 3.36 7.30
N HIS A 410 1.09 2.89 6.10
CA HIS A 410 -0.02 1.99 5.84
C HIS A 410 0.47 0.54 5.74
N VAL A 411 -0.01 -0.32 6.64
CA VAL A 411 0.50 -1.69 6.87
C VAL A 411 -0.16 -2.73 5.94
N ASN A 412 -0.96 -2.29 4.96
CA ASN A 412 -1.73 -3.14 4.04
C ASN A 412 -0.92 -4.28 3.41
N TYR A 413 0.34 -4.03 3.04
CA TYR A 413 1.18 -5.02 2.35
C TYR A 413 1.50 -6.27 3.18
N HIS A 414 1.38 -6.24 4.51
CA HIS A 414 1.82 -7.35 5.37
C HIS A 414 0.66 -8.09 6.05
N PRO A 415 0.81 -9.40 6.31
CA PRO A 415 -0.18 -10.18 7.05
C PRO A 415 -0.20 -9.84 8.55
N GLU A 416 0.95 -9.51 9.16
CA GLU A 416 1.05 -9.21 10.61
C GLU A 416 0.71 -7.75 10.95
N LYS A 417 -0.43 -7.25 10.44
CA LYS A 417 -0.79 -5.82 10.54
C LYS A 417 -0.73 -5.29 11.97
N PRO A 418 -1.40 -5.89 12.97
CA PRO A 418 -1.41 -5.33 14.32
C PRO A 418 -0.02 -5.30 14.97
N GLN A 419 0.81 -6.34 14.77
CA GLN A 419 2.13 -6.42 15.38
C GLN A 419 3.11 -5.41 14.77
N ARG A 420 2.99 -5.17 13.46
CA ARG A 420 3.77 -4.13 12.77
C ARG A 420 3.31 -2.74 13.19
N MET A 421 2.01 -2.50 13.34
CA MET A 421 1.50 -1.25 13.92
C MET A 421 2.07 -0.99 15.31
N VAL A 422 2.08 -1.98 16.21
CA VAL A 422 2.72 -1.88 17.53
C VAL A 422 4.19 -1.49 17.43
N SER A 423 4.90 -2.02 16.44
CA SER A 423 6.34 -1.73 16.25
C SER A 423 6.58 -0.33 15.69
N LEU A 424 5.69 0.14 14.81
CA LEU A 424 5.71 1.52 14.32
C LEU A 424 5.40 2.51 15.44
N ILE A 425 4.42 2.20 16.30
CA ILE A 425 4.08 3.00 17.48
C ILE A 425 5.27 3.05 18.46
N ALA A 426 5.88 1.89 18.75
CA ALA A 426 7.07 1.80 19.58
C ALA A 426 8.21 2.70 19.04
N GLN A 427 8.55 2.55 17.75
CA GLN A 427 9.62 3.32 17.12
C GLN A 427 9.33 4.82 17.07
N TYR A 428 8.17 5.21 16.54
CA TYR A 428 7.93 6.59 16.12
C TYR A 428 7.20 7.43 17.16
N LEU A 429 6.37 6.82 18.00
CA LEU A 429 5.55 7.51 19.00
C LEU A 429 6.14 7.36 20.41
N LYS A 430 6.66 6.18 20.76
CA LYS A 430 7.26 5.92 22.08
C LYS A 430 8.78 6.15 22.14
N GLY A 431 9.43 6.35 20.99
CA GLY A 431 10.87 6.59 20.91
C GLY A 431 11.72 5.36 21.22
N GLU A 432 11.16 4.16 21.14
CA GLU A 432 11.91 2.91 21.29
C GLU A 432 12.85 2.74 20.09
N ARG A 433 14.16 2.75 20.36
CA ARG A 433 15.18 2.59 19.32
C ARG A 433 15.06 1.21 18.68
N ASP A 434 15.16 1.17 17.36
CA ASP A 434 15.29 -0.04 16.56
C ASP A 434 14.10 -1.02 16.63
N ALA A 435 12.93 -0.56 17.09
CA ALA A 435 11.74 -1.40 17.28
C ALA A 435 11.21 -2.01 15.97
N ILE A 436 11.48 -1.39 14.83
CA ILE A 436 11.12 -1.88 13.49
C ILE A 436 12.14 -2.87 12.89
N SER A 437 13.35 -2.96 13.42
CA SER A 437 14.41 -3.81 12.84
C SER A 437 14.21 -5.29 13.12
N LYS A 438 13.35 -5.62 14.08
CA LYS A 438 12.92 -6.99 14.34
C LYS A 438 12.10 -7.61 13.20
N TRP A 439 11.73 -6.89 12.15
CA TRP A 439 10.95 -7.39 11.01
C TRP A 439 11.82 -7.82 9.82
N SER A 440 11.39 -8.77 9.01
CA SER A 440 12.03 -9.12 7.74
C SER A 440 11.45 -8.28 6.58
N TRP A 441 12.19 -8.22 5.47
CA TRP A 441 11.88 -7.52 4.21
C TRP A 441 10.57 -7.90 3.49
N SER A 442 10.06 -9.12 3.70
CA SER A 442 8.87 -9.67 3.02
C SER A 442 7.70 -9.80 4.01
N GLU A 443 7.77 -10.80 4.90
CA GLU A 443 6.80 -11.07 5.98
C GLU A 443 7.55 -11.72 7.17
N GLY A 444 7.01 -11.66 8.39
CA GLY A 444 7.64 -12.21 9.60
C GLY A 444 8.80 -11.41 10.22
N MET A 445 9.36 -11.94 11.31
CA MET A 445 10.39 -11.27 12.14
C MET A 445 11.82 -11.63 11.66
N ALA A 446 12.75 -10.67 11.70
CA ALA A 446 14.17 -10.80 11.32
C ALA A 446 14.94 -11.87 12.10
N PHE A 447 14.49 -12.18 13.32
CA PHE A 447 15.06 -13.23 14.17
C PHE A 447 14.48 -14.62 13.92
N ASN A 448 13.50 -14.77 13.01
CA ASN A 448 13.25 -16.07 12.42
C ASN A 448 14.52 -16.40 11.63
N LYS A 449 15.43 -17.19 12.23
CA LYS A 449 16.63 -17.70 11.58
C LYS A 449 16.27 -18.09 10.15
N ALA A 450 16.93 -17.46 9.18
CA ALA A 450 16.94 -17.95 7.80
C ALA A 450 17.19 -19.45 7.89
N CYS A 451 16.33 -20.28 7.30
CA CYS A 451 16.46 -21.74 7.32
C CYS A 451 17.90 -22.16 7.06
N THR A 452 18.65 -22.44 8.13
CA THR A 452 20.09 -22.66 8.07
C THR A 452 20.35 -24.10 8.43
N ALA A 453 20.33 -24.96 7.41
CA ALA A 453 21.44 -25.83 7.04
C ALA A 453 21.06 -26.64 5.80
N ARG A 454 21.92 -26.59 4.78
CA ARG A 454 22.00 -27.60 3.72
C ARG A 454 23.07 -28.62 4.16
N PRO A 455 22.89 -29.93 4.00
CA PRO A 455 24.05 -30.82 3.92
C PRO A 455 24.92 -30.37 2.74
N GLY A 456 26.25 -30.37 2.90
CA GLY A 456 27.18 -30.07 1.81
C GLY A 456 26.95 -31.00 0.62
N ALA A 457 27.19 -30.51 -0.61
CA ALA A 457 27.07 -31.32 -1.82
C ALA A 457 27.91 -32.60 -1.70
N GLY A 458 27.27 -33.77 -1.78
CA GLY A 458 27.89 -35.09 -1.60
C GLY A 458 27.57 -35.79 -0.28
N ALA A 459 26.91 -35.12 0.67
CA ALA A 459 26.31 -35.81 1.81
C ALA A 459 25.06 -36.56 1.33
N THR A 460 25.14 -37.89 1.31
CA THR A 460 23.93 -38.72 1.20
C THR A 460 22.98 -38.35 2.34
N PRO A 461 21.64 -38.46 2.17
CA PRO A 461 20.65 -38.25 3.23
C PRO A 461 20.71 -39.34 4.33
N ARG A 462 21.86 -39.99 4.52
CA ARG A 462 22.11 -41.06 5.48
C ARG A 462 23.04 -40.53 6.56
N GLY A 463 22.49 -39.68 7.42
CA GLY A 463 23.26 -39.04 8.48
C GLY A 463 22.41 -38.41 9.57
N ALA A 464 21.35 -39.11 10.02
CA ALA A 464 20.78 -38.99 11.36
C ALA A 464 19.69 -40.06 11.50
N SER A 465 19.99 -41.14 12.21
CA SER A 465 18.99 -42.10 12.67
C SER A 465 17.97 -41.37 13.55
N SER A 466 16.70 -41.30 13.12
CA SER A 466 15.48 -40.96 13.90
C SER A 466 14.65 -39.72 13.47
N SER A 467 14.49 -39.41 12.18
CA SER A 467 13.43 -38.50 11.72
C SER A 467 12.15 -39.31 11.43
N ARG A 468 11.14 -39.23 12.31
CA ARG A 468 9.84 -39.86 12.10
C ARG A 468 9.14 -39.26 10.89
N LEU A 469 9.34 -37.96 10.67
CA LEU A 469 8.78 -37.23 9.54
C LEU A 469 9.35 -37.76 8.21
N LEU A 470 10.66 -38.04 8.14
CA LEU A 470 11.26 -38.67 6.96
C LEU A 470 10.70 -40.07 6.72
N ASP A 471 10.52 -40.88 7.77
CA ASP A 471 10.02 -42.24 7.59
C ASP A 471 8.59 -42.25 7.04
N VAL A 472 7.73 -41.38 7.56
CA VAL A 472 6.33 -41.24 7.11
C VAL A 472 6.29 -40.70 5.67
N VAL A 473 6.99 -39.61 5.40
CA VAL A 473 6.99 -38.97 4.07
C VAL A 473 7.71 -39.86 3.05
N GLY A 474 8.86 -40.43 3.38
CA GLY A 474 9.64 -41.31 2.53
C GLY A 474 8.89 -42.59 2.12
N ALA A 475 8.18 -43.23 3.06
CA ALA A 475 7.34 -44.38 2.74
C ALA A 475 6.22 -44.01 1.75
N ARG A 476 5.59 -42.84 1.94
CA ARG A 476 4.55 -42.35 1.04
C ARG A 476 5.11 -42.00 -0.35
N VAL A 477 6.26 -41.32 -0.40
CA VAL A 477 6.95 -40.97 -1.64
C VAL A 477 7.32 -42.23 -2.44
N ALA A 478 7.76 -43.29 -1.78
CA ALA A 478 8.04 -44.58 -2.44
C ALA A 478 6.77 -45.23 -3.02
N GLU A 479 5.64 -45.18 -2.30
CA GLU A 479 4.34 -45.69 -2.77
C GLU A 479 3.83 -44.90 -3.98
N MET A 480 3.89 -43.57 -3.92
CA MET A 480 3.50 -42.67 -5.01
C MET A 480 4.35 -42.91 -6.26
N ALA A 481 5.66 -43.07 -6.10
CA ALA A 481 6.58 -43.37 -7.21
C ALA A 481 6.27 -44.72 -7.88
N ALA A 482 5.91 -45.74 -7.09
CA ALA A 482 5.51 -47.05 -7.63
C ALA A 482 4.17 -47.01 -8.38
N ARG A 483 3.25 -46.10 -8.01
CA ARG A 483 1.93 -45.96 -8.61
C ARG A 483 1.82 -44.89 -9.69
N GLY A 484 2.85 -44.06 -9.86
CA GLY A 484 2.85 -42.94 -10.80
C GLY A 484 1.85 -41.84 -10.43
N VAL A 485 1.64 -41.59 -9.13
CA VAL A 485 0.71 -40.56 -8.62
C VAL A 485 1.51 -39.34 -8.17
N GLU A 486 0.95 -38.15 -8.38
CA GLU A 486 1.57 -36.87 -8.02
C GLU A 486 0.85 -36.24 -6.83
N GLY A 487 1.59 -35.50 -6.01
CA GLY A 487 1.05 -34.75 -4.88
C GLY A 487 0.59 -33.35 -5.29
N THR A 488 0.07 -32.62 -4.30
CA THR A 488 -0.29 -31.21 -4.47
C THR A 488 0.51 -30.31 -3.54
N TRP A 489 0.80 -29.10 -4.03
CA TRP A 489 1.44 -28.03 -3.27
C TRP A 489 0.61 -26.75 -3.42
N ALA A 490 0.12 -26.21 -2.30
CA ALA A 490 -0.83 -25.10 -2.30
C ALA A 490 -2.03 -25.35 -3.23
N ARG A 491 -2.56 -26.59 -3.21
CA ARG A 491 -3.65 -27.09 -4.07
C ARG A 491 -3.35 -27.17 -5.58
N ASN A 492 -2.12 -26.92 -5.99
CA ASN A 492 -1.68 -27.13 -7.37
C ASN A 492 -1.03 -28.51 -7.51
N GLY A 493 -1.47 -29.30 -8.50
CA GLY A 493 -0.88 -30.60 -8.82
C GLY A 493 0.50 -30.50 -9.48
N GLY A 494 1.16 -31.65 -9.69
CA GLY A 494 2.50 -31.71 -10.29
C GLY A 494 3.65 -31.72 -9.29
N PHE A 495 3.38 -31.90 -8.00
CA PHE A 495 4.42 -32.04 -6.97
C PHE A 495 4.88 -33.51 -6.89
N VAL A 496 6.07 -33.80 -7.42
CA VAL A 496 6.59 -35.17 -7.56
C VAL A 496 7.94 -35.31 -6.83
N PRO A 497 7.92 -35.53 -5.50
CA PRO A 497 9.12 -35.90 -4.75
C PRO A 497 9.57 -37.31 -5.13
N ARG A 498 10.89 -37.55 -5.12
CA ARG A 498 11.48 -38.88 -5.38
C ARG A 498 12.30 -39.41 -4.20
N PRO A 499 12.43 -40.74 -4.05
CA PRO A 499 13.20 -41.33 -2.96
C PRO A 499 14.69 -40.95 -2.92
N ASP A 500 15.25 -40.48 -4.04
CA ASP A 500 16.64 -40.02 -4.14
C ASP A 500 16.85 -38.57 -3.66
N GLY A 501 15.79 -37.91 -3.17
CA GLY A 501 15.82 -36.53 -2.71
C GLY A 501 15.65 -35.49 -3.84
N THR A 502 15.44 -35.93 -5.09
CA THR A 502 15.05 -35.02 -6.18
C THR A 502 13.56 -34.70 -6.11
N LEU A 503 13.19 -33.51 -6.59
CA LEU A 503 11.81 -33.05 -6.62
C LEU A 503 11.53 -32.44 -8.00
N LYS A 504 10.41 -32.83 -8.62
CA LYS A 504 9.89 -32.16 -9.81
C LYS A 504 8.63 -31.39 -9.43
N THR A 505 8.53 -30.13 -9.88
CA THR A 505 7.35 -29.28 -9.67
C THR A 505 6.97 -28.57 -10.98
N PRO A 506 5.74 -28.02 -11.10
CA PRO A 506 5.37 -27.19 -12.24
C PRO A 506 6.22 -25.91 -12.38
N TRP A 507 6.86 -25.48 -11.29
CA TRP A 507 7.62 -24.22 -11.22
C TRP A 507 9.13 -24.42 -11.38
N GLY A 508 9.58 -25.66 -11.60
CA GLY A 508 10.97 -26.01 -11.79
C GLY A 508 11.39 -27.25 -10.98
N ASP A 509 12.54 -27.78 -11.33
CA ASP A 509 13.16 -28.87 -10.59
C ASP A 509 13.73 -28.38 -9.25
N GLY A 510 13.80 -29.30 -8.29
CA GLY A 510 14.17 -29.01 -6.93
C GLY A 510 14.74 -30.21 -6.18
N THR A 511 14.92 -30.04 -4.87
CA THR A 511 15.40 -31.07 -3.96
C THR A 511 14.62 -31.05 -2.66
N TRP A 512 14.53 -32.21 -2.00
CA TRP A 512 13.95 -32.34 -0.67
C TRP A 512 14.77 -33.30 0.20
N GLY A 513 14.68 -33.15 1.52
CA GLY A 513 15.40 -34.03 2.44
C GLY A 513 15.23 -33.65 3.91
N VAL A 514 16.04 -34.26 4.77
CA VAL A 514 16.01 -34.02 6.23
C VAL A 514 16.97 -32.92 6.61
N ILE A 515 16.56 -32.13 7.61
CA ILE A 515 17.46 -31.21 8.29
C ILE A 515 18.04 -31.92 9.51
N PRO A 516 19.37 -32.00 9.65
CA PRO A 516 20.00 -32.61 10.83
C PRO A 516 19.46 -32.01 12.13
N LEU A 517 19.17 -32.85 13.13
CA LEU A 517 18.56 -32.43 14.41
C LEU A 517 19.35 -31.31 15.13
N GLU A 518 20.68 -31.35 15.02
CA GLU A 518 21.59 -30.31 15.54
C GLU A 518 21.39 -28.94 14.87
N ALA A 519 21.03 -28.93 13.58
CA ALA A 519 20.71 -27.74 12.81
C ALA A 519 19.23 -27.34 12.90
N ALA A 520 18.36 -28.25 13.33
CA ALA A 520 16.91 -28.04 13.46
C ALA A 520 16.46 -27.70 14.89
N GLU A 521 17.39 -27.33 15.80
CA GLU A 521 17.09 -27.02 17.21
C GLU A 521 16.34 -28.16 17.92
N GLY A 522 16.68 -29.41 17.56
CA GLY A 522 16.04 -30.61 18.13
C GLY A 522 14.63 -30.92 17.59
N LYS A 523 14.14 -30.19 16.59
CA LYS A 523 12.83 -30.45 15.96
C LYS A 523 12.96 -31.33 14.71
N ASP A 524 11.98 -32.21 14.51
CA ASP A 524 11.90 -33.08 13.34
C ASP A 524 11.31 -32.30 12.14
N ARG A 525 12.14 -32.01 11.13
CA ARG A 525 11.81 -31.11 10.02
C ARG A 525 12.36 -31.61 8.68
N LEU A 526 11.61 -31.40 7.61
CA LEU A 526 12.09 -31.60 6.23
C LEU A 526 12.39 -30.26 5.57
N PHE A 527 13.35 -30.28 4.65
CA PHE A 527 13.72 -29.18 3.78
C PHE A 527 13.22 -29.45 2.37
N VAL A 528 12.69 -28.41 1.72
CA VAL A 528 12.30 -28.44 0.30
C VAL A 528 12.81 -27.18 -0.40
N ASP A 529 13.42 -27.34 -1.57
CA ASP A 529 14.01 -26.25 -2.36
C ASP A 529 13.65 -26.42 -3.83
N PHE A 530 12.88 -25.48 -4.39
CA PHE A 530 12.55 -25.40 -5.81
C PHE A 530 12.25 -23.94 -6.18
N ALA A 531 12.37 -23.61 -7.47
CA ALA A 531 12.08 -22.26 -8.00
C ALA A 531 12.78 -21.12 -7.24
N GLY A 532 14.02 -21.35 -6.78
CA GLY A 532 14.82 -20.37 -6.03
C GLY A 532 14.31 -20.08 -4.60
N THR A 533 13.36 -20.89 -4.12
CA THR A 533 12.68 -20.70 -2.85
C THR A 533 12.87 -21.90 -1.94
N LYS A 534 13.16 -21.63 -0.66
CA LYS A 534 13.39 -22.65 0.36
C LYS A 534 12.18 -22.76 1.27
N HIS A 535 11.88 -23.96 1.72
CA HIS A 535 10.73 -24.28 2.54
C HIS A 535 11.09 -25.28 3.65
N MET A 536 10.41 -25.14 4.77
CA MET A 536 10.47 -26.04 5.92
C MET A 536 9.14 -26.75 6.03
N ILE A 537 9.17 -28.07 6.14
CA ILE A 537 7.96 -28.84 6.42
C ILE A 537 8.05 -29.36 7.85
N GLU A 538 6.96 -29.10 8.58
CA GLU A 538 6.76 -29.56 9.94
C GLU A 538 5.46 -30.37 9.98
N GLU A 539 5.42 -31.39 10.86
CA GLU A 539 4.23 -32.17 11.19
C GLU A 539 3.52 -32.84 9.98
N ALA A 540 3.65 -34.16 9.85
CA ALA A 540 2.85 -34.95 8.92
C ALA A 540 1.65 -35.59 9.64
N ARG A 541 0.45 -35.40 9.09
CA ARG A 541 -0.77 -36.11 9.50
C ARG A 541 -1.14 -37.12 8.43
N VAL A 542 -1.35 -38.37 8.84
CA VAL A 542 -1.85 -39.43 7.96
C VAL A 542 -3.38 -39.45 8.10
N GLU A 543 -4.07 -39.10 7.03
CA GLU A 543 -5.53 -39.04 6.98
C GLU A 543 -6.15 -40.43 6.81
N LYS A 544 -7.47 -40.52 7.08
CA LYS A 544 -8.26 -41.74 6.85
C LYS A 544 -8.36 -42.02 5.34
N GLY A 545 -7.39 -42.77 4.83
CA GLY A 545 -7.22 -43.04 3.39
C GLY A 545 -5.76 -43.20 2.97
N GLY A 546 -4.81 -42.90 3.87
CA GLY A 546 -3.38 -43.02 3.60
C GLY A 546 -2.74 -41.80 2.94
N GLU A 547 -3.52 -40.73 2.73
CA GLU A 547 -3.00 -39.42 2.34
C GLU A 547 -2.18 -38.81 3.48
N VAL A 548 -1.09 -38.15 3.13
CA VAL A 548 -0.24 -37.45 4.09
C VAL A 548 -0.35 -35.95 3.86
N THR A 549 -0.98 -35.27 4.81
CA THR A 549 -1.10 -33.80 4.81
C THR A 549 -0.03 -33.20 5.71
N MET A 550 0.65 -32.17 5.20
CA MET A 550 1.73 -31.48 5.90
C MET A 550 1.66 -29.98 5.62
N THR A 551 2.26 -29.18 6.51
CA THR A 551 2.35 -27.72 6.32
C THR A 551 3.76 -27.34 5.93
N SER A 552 3.89 -26.68 4.79
CA SER A 552 5.13 -26.07 4.33
C SER A 552 5.17 -24.61 4.76
N VAL A 553 6.30 -24.18 5.31
CA VAL A 553 6.58 -22.80 5.72
C VAL A 553 7.72 -22.29 4.84
N ARG A 554 7.45 -21.29 4.01
CA ARG A 554 8.47 -20.68 3.15
C ARG A 554 9.50 -19.94 4.00
N CYS A 555 10.77 -20.19 3.76
CA CYS A 555 11.88 -19.70 4.58
C CYS A 555 12.10 -18.19 4.51
N ASN A 556 11.72 -17.57 3.40
CA ASN A 556 12.00 -16.17 3.15
C ASN A 556 10.97 -15.24 3.80
N ASP A 557 9.74 -15.69 4.01
CA ASP A 557 8.62 -14.87 4.49
C ASP A 557 7.69 -15.58 5.49
N GLY A 558 7.86 -16.88 5.71
CA GLY A 558 7.03 -17.64 6.64
C GLY A 558 5.67 -18.03 6.08
N GLU A 559 5.41 -17.83 4.78
CA GLU A 559 4.15 -18.21 4.14
C GLU A 559 3.87 -19.70 4.39
N LYS A 560 2.67 -20.00 4.89
CA LYS A 560 2.24 -21.37 5.16
C LYS A 560 1.37 -21.87 4.04
N VAL A 561 1.77 -22.97 3.43
CA VAL A 561 1.00 -23.64 2.38
C VAL A 561 0.81 -25.11 2.70
N GLU A 562 -0.37 -25.62 2.34
CA GLU A 562 -0.69 -27.04 2.50
C GLU A 562 -0.01 -27.87 1.41
N VAL A 563 0.51 -29.02 1.81
CA VAL A 563 1.08 -30.02 0.92
C VAL A 563 0.41 -31.35 1.20
N VAL A 564 -0.01 -32.04 0.14
CA VAL A 564 -0.71 -33.33 0.23
C VAL A 564 -0.02 -34.36 -0.66
N LEU A 565 0.30 -35.52 -0.09
CA LEU A 565 0.95 -36.67 -0.73
C LEU A 565 0.08 -37.93 -0.70
#